data_AF-A0A522BA78-F1
#
_entry.id   AF-A0A522BA78-F1
#
_cell.length_a   1.000
_cell.length_b   1.000
_cell.length_c   1.000
_cell.angle_alpha   90.00
_cell.angle_beta   90.00
_cell.angle_gamma   90.00
#
_symmetry.space_group_name_H-M   'P 1'
#
loop_
_entity.id
_entity.type
_entity.pdbx_description
1 polymer ?
#
loop_
_entity_poly.entity_id
_entity_poly.type
_entity_poly.pdbx_seq_one_letter_code
_entity_poly.pdbx_strand_id
1 'polypeptide(L)' 'MGKQKKKRNKAYTGADAAITRPIITRISASNRNKFSQWWFEHKRIMKPVLIAAGVVIVIVVLIVEIVRIASGS' A
#
# COMPACT_ATOMS: atom_id res chain seq x y z
N MET A 1 -9.56 -44.10 24.16
CA MET A 1 -8.21 -43.53 24.33
C MET A 1 -8.12 -42.23 23.53
N GLY A 2 -8.10 -41.08 24.22
CA GLY A 2 -8.11 -39.76 23.56
C GLY A 2 -6.75 -39.45 22.94
N LYS A 3 -6.74 -39.01 21.68
CA LYS A 3 -5.51 -38.57 20.99
C LYS A 3 -4.89 -37.40 21.76
N GLN A 4 -3.79 -37.65 22.47
CA GLN A 4 -3.06 -36.58 23.17
C GLN A 4 -2.51 -35.59 22.13
N LYS A 5 -2.98 -34.34 22.21
CA LYS A 5 -2.49 -33.27 21.34
C LYS A 5 -1.00 -33.06 21.63
N LYS A 6 -0.17 -33.16 20.59
CA LYS A 6 1.28 -32.94 20.71
C LYS A 6 1.55 -31.50 21.19
N LYS A 7 2.41 -31.36 22.21
CA LYS A 7 2.84 -30.04 22.74
C LYS A 7 3.42 -29.21 21.58
N ARG A 8 2.99 -27.95 21.42
CA ARG A 8 3.35 -27.07 20.28
C ARG A 8 4.85 -26.74 20.15
N ASN A 9 5.61 -27.04 21.19
CA ASN A 9 7.06 -26.88 21.28
C ASN A 9 7.85 -28.18 21.02
N LYS A 10 7.17 -29.30 20.71
CA LYS A 10 7.87 -30.50 20.23
C LYS A 10 8.22 -30.34 18.75
N ALA A 11 9.47 -30.64 18.39
CA ALA A 11 9.90 -30.70 17.00
C ALA A 11 8.99 -31.63 16.17
N TYR A 12 8.60 -31.17 14.97
CA TYR A 12 7.85 -31.96 14.01
C TYR A 12 8.83 -32.91 13.30
N THR A 13 8.82 -34.18 13.70
CA THR A 13 9.66 -35.24 13.14
C THR A 13 8.76 -36.35 12.55
N GLY A 14 9.20 -36.97 11.44
CA GLY A 14 8.46 -38.03 10.72
C GLY A 14 8.10 -37.67 9.27
N ALA A 15 7.71 -38.67 8.46
CA ALA A 15 7.36 -38.47 7.04
C ALA A 15 6.17 -37.49 6.86
N ASP A 16 5.18 -37.56 7.76
CA ASP A 16 3.99 -36.68 7.74
C ASP A 16 4.27 -35.25 8.25
N ALA A 17 5.45 -35.01 8.86
CA ALA A 17 5.86 -33.69 9.33
C ALA A 17 6.23 -32.74 8.18
N ALA A 18 6.56 -33.27 7.00
CA ALA A 18 6.80 -32.47 5.81
C ALA A 18 5.51 -31.82 5.27
N ILE A 19 4.36 -32.49 5.46
CA ILE A 19 3.05 -32.05 4.97
C ILE A 19 2.47 -30.90 5.82
N THR A 20 2.87 -30.82 7.10
CA THR A 20 2.31 -29.87 8.10
C THR A 20 3.29 -28.78 8.53
N ARG A 21 4.30 -28.47 7.70
CA ARG A 21 5.25 -27.39 8.00
C ARG A 21 4.52 -26.05 8.06
N PRO A 22 4.72 -25.24 9.11
CA PRO A 22 4.14 -23.90 9.17
C PRO A 22 4.79 -23.02 8.09
N ILE A 23 3.97 -22.21 7.42
CA ILE A 23 4.45 -21.18 6.52
C ILE A 23 5.10 -20.09 7.39
N ILE A 24 6.43 -20.00 7.34
CA ILE A 24 7.18 -18.96 8.04
C ILE A 24 7.02 -17.66 7.25
N THR A 25 6.11 -16.80 7.68
CA THR A 25 6.02 -15.41 7.19
C THR A 25 7.13 -14.59 7.83
N ARG A 26 8.21 -14.36 7.09
CA ARG A 26 9.28 -13.43 7.51
C ARG A 26 8.77 -12.00 7.33
N ILE A 27 8.55 -11.30 8.43
CA ILE A 27 8.16 -9.89 8.44
C ILE A 27 9.44 -9.07 8.63
N SER A 28 9.86 -8.34 7.60
CA SER A 28 10.95 -7.38 7.69
C SER A 28 10.40 -5.96 7.78
N ALA A 29 10.85 -5.20 8.78
CA ALA A 29 10.57 -3.77 8.84
C ALA A 29 11.47 -3.07 7.82
N SER A 30 10.86 -2.43 6.82
CA SER A 30 11.63 -1.58 5.89
C SER A 30 12.04 -0.30 6.61
N ASN A 31 13.34 -0.03 6.72
CA ASN A 31 13.82 1.28 7.18
C ASN A 31 13.50 2.31 6.10
N ARG A 32 12.45 3.11 6.32
CA ARG A 32 12.02 4.21 5.43
C ARG A 32 12.19 5.52 6.18
N ASN A 33 12.62 6.56 5.46
CA ASN A 33 12.60 7.91 6.01
C ASN A 33 11.14 8.35 6.26
N LYS A 34 10.94 9.34 7.14
CA LYS A 34 9.61 9.81 7.56
C LYS A 34 8.71 10.19 6.37
N PHE A 35 9.29 10.80 5.34
CA PHE A 35 8.57 11.23 4.15
C PHE A 35 8.06 10.04 3.31
N SER A 36 8.91 9.05 3.05
CA SER A 36 8.56 7.85 2.29
C SER A 36 7.53 6.99 3.03
N GLN A 37 7.64 6.93 4.37
CA GLN A 37 6.65 6.27 5.21
C GLN A 37 5.29 6.97 5.13
N TRP A 38 5.28 8.30 5.28
CA TRP A 38 4.05 9.08 5.19
C TRP A 38 3.36 8.93 3.82
N TRP A 39 4.14 9.00 2.72
CA TRP A 39 3.61 8.76 1.38
C TRP A 39 3.04 7.35 1.24
N PHE A 40 3.73 6.33 1.76
CA PHE A 40 3.25 4.95 1.67
C PHE A 40 1.90 4.75 2.37
N GLU A 41 1.70 5.41 3.51
CA GLU A 41 0.46 5.40 4.28
C GLU A 41 -0.66 6.18 3.57
N HIS A 42 -0.33 7.36 3.03
CA HIS A 42 -1.33 8.29 2.47
C HIS A 42 -1.57 8.15 0.97
N LYS A 43 -0.78 7.33 0.23
CA LYS A 43 -0.88 7.17 -1.23
C LYS A 43 -2.29 6.85 -1.75
N ARG A 44 -3.14 6.17 -0.96
CA ARG A 44 -4.51 5.84 -1.36
C ARG A 44 -5.39 7.09 -1.47
N ILE A 45 -5.15 8.08 -0.61
CA ILE A 45 -5.87 9.36 -0.58
C ILE A 45 -5.16 10.38 -1.46
N MET A 46 -3.83 10.38 -1.47
CA MET A 46 -3.05 11.34 -2.27
C MET A 46 -3.24 11.18 -3.78
N LYS A 47 -3.43 9.95 -4.28
CA LYS A 47 -3.67 9.70 -5.70
C LYS A 47 -4.90 10.46 -6.25
N PRO A 48 -6.12 10.29 -5.69
CA PRO A 48 -7.27 11.04 -6.19
C PRO A 48 -7.14 12.55 -5.95
N VAL A 49 -6.52 12.97 -4.84
CA VAL A 49 -6.29 14.40 -4.57
C VAL A 49 -5.41 15.04 -5.64
N LEU A 50 -4.31 14.39 -6.04
CA LEU A 50 -3.43 14.89 -7.10
C LEU A 50 -4.13 14.94 -8.46
N ILE A 51 -4.98 13.95 -8.76
CA ILE A 51 -5.77 13.95 -10.00
C ILE A 51 -6.76 15.12 -9.99
N ALA A 52 -7.49 15.31 -8.89
CA ALA A 52 -8.43 16.41 -8.73
C ALA A 52 -7.73 17.77 -8.85
N ALA A 53 -6.58 17.93 -8.21
CA ALA A 53 -5.76 19.14 -8.33
C ALA A 53 -5.34 19.40 -9.79
N GLY A 54 -4.91 18.37 -10.52
CA GLY A 54 -4.60 18.47 -11.95
C GLY A 54 -5.79 18.94 -12.79
N VAL A 55 -6.98 18.39 -12.54
CA VAL A 55 -8.21 18.82 -13.23
C VAL A 55 -8.53 20.28 -12.95
N VAL A 56 -8.42 20.73 -11.69
CA VAL A 56 -8.65 22.13 -11.32
C VAL A 56 -7.68 23.07 -12.05
N ILE A 57 -6.39 22.70 -12.12
CA ILE A 57 -5.38 23.49 -12.84
C ILE A 57 -5.76 23.62 -14.33
N VAL A 58 -6.16 22.53 -14.97
CA VAL A 58 -6.58 22.55 -16.38
C VAL A 58 -7.78 23.49 -16.56
N ILE A 59 -8.78 23.43 -15.68
CA ILE A 59 -9.94 24.33 -15.74
C ILE A 59 -9.51 25.80 -15.64
N VAL A 60 -8.61 26.12 -14.71
CA VAL A 60 -8.10 27.49 -14.54
C VAL A 60 -7.38 27.97 -15.80
N VAL A 61 -6.52 27.12 -16.38
CA VAL A 61 -5.80 27.46 -17.63
C VAL A 61 -6.78 27.73 -18.77
N LEU A 62 -7.80 26.88 -18.93
CA LEU A 62 -8.82 27.06 -19.96
C LEU A 62 -9.59 28.38 -19.77
N ILE A 63 -9.96 28.72 -18.53
CA ILE A 63 -10.63 30.00 -18.24
C ILE A 63 -9.72 31.18 -18.62
N VAL A 64 -8.43 31.12 -18.26
CA VAL A 64 -7.46 32.17 -18.59
C VAL A 64 -7.32 32.33 -20.11
N GLU A 65 -7.24 31.23 -20.86
CA GLU A 65 -7.18 31.28 -22.33
C GLU A 65 -8.44 31.87 -22.94
N ILE A 66 -9.62 31.46 -22.47
CA ILE A 66 -10.90 32.03 -22.92
C ILE A 66 -10.94 33.53 -22.66
N VAL A 67 -10.53 33.97 -21.47
CA VAL A 67 -10.48 35.39 -21.13
C VAL A 67 -9.52 36.13 -22.03
N ARG A 68 -8.31 35.60 -22.29
CA ARG A 68 -7.34 36.22 -23.23
C ARG A 68 -7.93 36.38 -24.63
N ILE A 69 -8.52 35.32 -25.18
CA ILE A 69 -9.16 35.37 -26.50
C ILE A 69 -10.28 36.41 -26.52
N ALA A 70 -11.13 36.44 -25.49
CA ALA A 70 -12.24 37.38 -25.38
C ALA A 70 -11.79 38.83 -25.17
N SER A 71 -10.65 39.05 -24.53
CA SER A 71 -10.06 40.39 -24.32
C SER A 71 -9.20 40.88 -25.50
N GLY A 72 -9.05 40.05 -26.55
CA GLY A 72 -8.47 40.47 -27.82
C GLY A 72 -6.97 40.78 -27.77
N SER A 73 -6.26 40.28 -26.75
CA SER A 73 -4.82 40.45 -26.54
C SER A 73 -4.06 39.14 -26.59
#